data_AF-A0A8T8SI95-F1
#
_entry.id   AF-A0A8T8SI95-F1
#
_cell.length_a   1.000
_cell.length_b   1.000
_cell.length_c   1.000
_cell.angle_alpha   90.00
_cell.angle_beta   90.00
_cell.angle_gamma   90.00
#
_symmetry.space_group_name_H-M   'P 1'
#
loop_
_entity.id
_entity.type
_entity.pdbx_description
1 polymer ?
#
loop_
_entity_poly.entity_id
_entity_poly.type
_entity_poly.pdbx_seq_one_letter_code
_entity_poly.pdbx_strand_id
1 'polypeptide(L)'
;LYVAAVIDLYTQQQARGVNSAAHPRPGPVRMMLGTRTLEERDRKKREYVDRGIGTALDGYSQTQFGDVSNYFLLRNSEIGLRDRLAFLISHYALLRGDNARKLELADLHHLELEGEGPSSCFAVVLLLANGKTNQAGRVEYGSFMRNRDVQLCPVGALALYLFSRFHHSAEAFPDLSQSSLWYDMKVIKAPKSSTDPIGDETHGKALDAAFKACGVLTTAKTHAARKSGAQLAEAKGAPEASVRRAGRWNQTTMETCYLTRLPRPVLRVHAGFHADGGSYFLRRDVPPPQELLERVFPQADAWDTAIASGQAADGSPVEINIASRAFVRILIRLRPVLLQDAVLLKKEFPQLYLWSHAMFHSDAFIGYENELLRTLEKPDTSGDDQLRAVLPLLAEQIQAHSSATQQHVDEGLKELREDVERDLEMVVELLHGMREQQQQQTNELHATLRGILGFLLAANGGSSLSSPSSLAGPSSSSVTSPSSLISAASAAATTSAVSRIGQRSRLHGLSATSSSSPSLVANKVMPAMEQDRGISSCAELWREYKDGLKGMLSVERMDEEWGAAWRSSEKDRKHYERRMRIISKIKDLAIEKKVSERVALVMLEHARNQLPNKSLAKLSDHIRQGKE
;
A
#
# COMPACT_ATOMS: atom_id res chain seq x y z
N LEU A 1 -14.69 25.97 21.35
CA LEU A 1 -14.61 27.10 22.31
C LEU A 1 -15.10 26.66 23.68
N TYR A 2 -16.36 26.84 24.09
CA TYR A 2 -16.83 26.60 25.48
C TYR A 2 -16.35 25.28 26.14
N VAL A 3 -16.49 24.12 25.47
CA VAL A 3 -16.01 22.83 25.99
C VAL A 3 -14.50 22.83 26.30
N ALA A 4 -13.69 23.47 25.45
CA ALA A 4 -12.25 23.60 25.67
C ALA A 4 -11.95 24.54 26.84
N ALA A 5 -12.65 25.67 26.95
CA ALA A 5 -12.48 26.61 28.07
C ALA A 5 -12.83 25.98 29.44
N VAL A 6 -13.85 25.11 29.50
CA VAL A 6 -14.21 24.38 30.73
C VAL A 6 -13.16 23.33 31.10
N ILE A 7 -12.59 22.62 30.12
CA ILE A 7 -11.52 21.63 30.36
C ILE A 7 -10.21 22.34 30.76
N ASP A 8 -9.87 23.44 30.09
CA ASP A 8 -8.67 24.23 30.38
C ASP A 8 -8.74 24.86 31.78
N LEU A 9 -9.86 25.50 32.14
CA LEU A 9 -10.09 26.03 33.49
C LEU A 9 -9.96 24.93 34.57
N TYR A 10 -10.55 23.75 34.34
CA TYR A 10 -10.36 22.60 35.24
C TYR A 10 -8.88 22.20 35.35
N THR A 11 -8.16 22.18 34.22
CA THR A 11 -6.74 21.80 34.17
C THR A 11 -5.87 22.79 34.94
N GLN A 12 -6.11 24.10 34.76
CA GLN A 12 -5.48 25.16 35.54
C GLN A 12 -5.79 25.05 37.04
N GLN A 13 -7.04 24.70 37.41
CA GLN A 13 -7.44 24.55 38.81
C GLN A 13 -6.80 23.31 39.48
N GLN A 14 -6.70 22.18 38.77
CA GLN A 14 -6.00 20.99 39.25
C GLN A 14 -4.49 21.25 39.41
N ALA A 15 -3.86 21.90 38.42
CA ALA A 15 -2.45 22.25 38.49
C ALA A 15 -2.11 23.20 39.65
N ARG A 16 -3.09 23.99 40.12
CA ARG A 16 -2.98 24.86 41.31
C ARG A 16 -3.45 24.19 42.61
N GLY A 17 -3.90 22.94 42.58
CA GLY A 17 -4.41 22.21 43.74
C GLY A 17 -5.77 22.70 44.28
N VAL A 18 -6.45 23.64 43.60
CA VAL A 18 -7.69 24.28 44.09
C VAL A 18 -8.97 23.56 43.64
N ASN A 19 -8.87 22.48 42.87
CA ASN A 19 -10.02 21.66 42.47
C ASN A 19 -9.66 20.16 42.50
N SER A 20 -10.28 19.45 43.44
CA SER A 20 -10.14 18.00 43.67
C SER A 20 -11.25 17.16 43.02
N ALA A 21 -12.19 17.77 42.30
CA ALA A 21 -13.28 17.06 41.63
C ALA A 21 -12.77 16.21 40.45
N ALA A 22 -13.57 15.21 40.05
CA ALA A 22 -13.29 14.40 38.87
C ALA A 22 -13.40 15.23 37.57
N HIS A 23 -12.66 14.80 36.54
CA HIS A 23 -12.58 15.50 35.26
C HIS A 23 -13.98 15.75 34.64
N PRO A 24 -14.33 16.99 34.24
CA PRO A 24 -15.72 17.36 33.95
C PRO A 24 -16.24 16.83 32.60
N ARG A 25 -15.34 16.34 31.74
CA ARG A 25 -15.67 15.86 30.38
C ARG A 25 -16.65 14.66 30.34
N PRO A 26 -16.41 13.52 31.03
CA PRO A 26 -17.33 12.37 31.02
C PRO A 26 -18.69 12.65 31.67
N GLY A 27 -18.75 13.50 32.70
CA GLY A 27 -19.96 13.82 33.46
C GLY A 27 -20.60 15.16 33.08
N PRO A 28 -20.40 16.24 33.85
CA PRO A 28 -21.10 17.52 33.66
C PRO A 28 -21.13 18.06 32.22
N VAL A 29 -20.01 18.02 31.50
CA VAL A 29 -19.95 18.52 30.11
C VAL A 29 -20.70 17.60 29.14
N ARG A 30 -20.70 16.29 29.37
CA ARG A 30 -21.51 15.34 28.58
C ARG A 30 -23.00 15.60 28.78
N MET A 31 -23.44 15.82 30.01
CA MET A 31 -24.83 16.15 30.32
C MET A 31 -25.23 17.50 29.70
N MET A 32 -24.44 18.56 29.90
CA MET A 32 -24.67 19.88 29.31
C MET A 32 -24.83 19.84 27.78
N LEU A 33 -23.98 19.07 27.08
CA LEU A 33 -24.11 18.89 25.63
C LEU A 33 -25.35 18.08 25.24
N GLY A 34 -25.74 17.09 26.05
CA GLY A 34 -27.00 16.35 25.88
C GLY A 34 -28.22 17.27 26.01
N THR A 35 -28.32 18.01 27.11
CA THR A 35 -29.39 18.99 27.35
C THR A 35 -29.44 20.02 26.23
N ARG A 36 -28.31 20.62 25.84
CA ARG A 36 -28.25 21.59 24.74
C ARG A 36 -28.68 21.01 23.39
N THR A 37 -28.45 19.71 23.16
CA THR A 37 -28.91 19.00 21.95
C THR A 37 -30.44 18.79 21.96
N LEU A 38 -31.01 18.48 23.13
CA LEU A 38 -32.47 18.37 23.31
C LEU A 38 -33.16 19.74 23.22
N GLU A 39 -32.59 20.78 23.83
CA GLU A 39 -33.04 22.16 23.68
C GLU A 39 -33.05 22.61 22.22
N GLU A 40 -31.98 22.34 21.46
CA GLU A 40 -31.92 22.69 20.03
C GLU A 40 -32.90 21.88 19.19
N ARG A 41 -33.12 20.59 19.50
CA ARG A 41 -34.17 19.77 18.86
C ARG A 41 -35.55 20.40 19.09
N ASP A 42 -35.84 20.77 20.34
CA ASP A 42 -37.16 21.28 20.72
C ASP A 42 -37.37 22.74 20.29
N ARG A 43 -36.29 23.53 20.22
CA ARG A 43 -36.27 24.86 19.59
C ARG A 43 -36.58 24.76 18.10
N LYS A 44 -35.84 23.92 17.35
CA LYS A 44 -36.09 23.66 15.92
C LYS A 44 -37.52 23.16 15.67
N LYS A 45 -38.07 22.34 16.57
CA LYS A 45 -39.47 21.88 16.51
C LYS A 45 -40.47 23.02 16.71
N ARG A 46 -40.25 23.93 17.68
CA ARG A 46 -41.12 25.10 17.94
C ARG A 46 -41.05 26.16 16.84
N GLU A 47 -39.87 26.36 16.27
CA GLU A 47 -39.63 27.33 15.17
C GLU A 47 -40.00 26.79 13.78
N TYR A 48 -40.47 25.53 13.68
CA TYR A 48 -40.75 24.85 12.41
C TYR A 48 -39.57 24.86 11.42
N VAL A 49 -38.32 24.81 11.94
CA VAL A 49 -37.11 24.75 11.12
C VAL A 49 -37.20 23.55 10.17
N ASP A 50 -36.95 23.80 8.88
CA ASP A 50 -37.07 22.79 7.83
C ASP A 50 -36.27 21.53 8.17
N ARG A 51 -36.95 20.39 8.06
CA ARG A 51 -36.43 19.06 8.38
C ARG A 51 -35.57 18.49 7.27
N GLY A 52 -35.60 19.06 6.06
CA GLY A 52 -34.69 18.73 4.97
C GLY A 52 -33.24 19.15 5.25
N ILE A 53 -33.04 20.23 6.01
CA ILE A 53 -31.73 20.82 6.34
C ILE A 53 -30.81 19.77 7.01
N GLY A 54 -29.63 19.55 6.44
CA GLY A 54 -28.65 18.56 6.90
C GLY A 54 -28.90 17.12 6.42
N THR A 55 -30.08 16.79 5.87
CA THR A 55 -30.41 15.44 5.38
C THR A 55 -29.89 15.17 3.96
N ALA A 56 -30.24 14.03 3.35
CA ALA A 56 -29.98 13.77 1.93
C ALA A 56 -30.66 14.76 0.96
N LEU A 57 -31.69 15.49 1.40
CA LEU A 57 -32.41 16.47 0.58
C LEU A 57 -31.70 17.83 0.46
N ASP A 58 -30.80 18.15 1.39
CA ASP A 58 -30.05 19.42 1.46
C ASP A 58 -28.74 19.28 0.67
N GLY A 59 -28.81 19.46 -0.65
CA GLY A 59 -27.71 19.19 -1.58
C GLY A 59 -28.14 19.34 -3.04
N TYR A 60 -27.49 18.60 -3.95
CA TYR A 60 -27.85 18.55 -5.37
C TYR A 60 -27.93 17.10 -5.88
N SER A 61 -28.78 16.87 -6.87
CA SER A 61 -28.88 15.61 -7.61
C SER A 61 -27.71 15.43 -8.61
N GLN A 62 -27.57 14.22 -9.18
CA GLN A 62 -26.54 13.91 -10.18
C GLN A 62 -26.71 14.71 -11.49
N THR A 63 -27.94 15.05 -11.88
CA THR A 63 -28.21 15.93 -13.04
C THR A 63 -27.77 17.36 -12.71
N GLN A 64 -28.21 17.91 -11.58
CA GLN A 64 -27.84 19.24 -11.11
C GLN A 64 -26.32 19.41 -10.87
N PHE A 65 -25.60 18.33 -10.57
CA PHE A 65 -24.15 18.34 -10.51
C PHE A 65 -23.51 18.62 -11.90
N GLY A 66 -24.09 18.03 -12.95
CA GLY A 66 -23.77 18.36 -14.35
C GLY A 66 -24.17 19.80 -14.69
N ASP A 67 -25.40 20.20 -14.38
CA ASP A 67 -25.91 21.55 -14.66
C ASP A 67 -25.04 22.64 -14.03
N VAL A 68 -24.60 22.46 -12.77
CA VAL A 68 -23.70 23.40 -12.07
C VAL A 68 -22.29 23.40 -12.70
N SER A 69 -21.76 22.25 -13.12
CA SER A 69 -20.49 22.17 -13.85
C SER A 69 -20.56 22.93 -15.18
N ASN A 70 -21.65 22.75 -15.92
CA ASN A 70 -21.90 23.36 -17.21
C ASN A 70 -22.20 24.86 -17.10
N TYR A 71 -22.94 25.30 -16.08
CA TYR A 71 -23.13 26.72 -15.76
C TYR A 71 -21.78 27.46 -15.65
N PHE A 72 -20.79 26.85 -15.00
CA PHE A 72 -19.45 27.44 -14.89
C PHE A 72 -18.64 27.41 -16.20
N LEU A 73 -18.87 26.44 -17.11
CA LEU A 73 -18.34 26.51 -18.49
C LEU A 73 -19.00 27.65 -19.28
N LEU A 74 -20.34 27.73 -19.24
CA LEU A 74 -21.15 28.70 -19.99
C LEU A 74 -20.89 30.17 -19.57
N ARG A 75 -20.30 30.40 -18.39
CA ARG A 75 -19.74 31.70 -17.98
C ARG A 75 -18.51 32.15 -18.81
N ASN A 76 -18.03 31.31 -19.73
CA ASN A 76 -17.14 31.64 -20.83
C ASN A 76 -15.93 32.54 -20.47
N SER A 77 -15.24 32.20 -19.38
CA SER A 77 -14.14 33.01 -18.82
C SER A 77 -13.25 32.19 -17.89
N GLU A 78 -12.01 32.66 -17.65
CA GLU A 78 -11.06 32.01 -16.71
C GLU A 78 -11.68 31.85 -15.31
N ILE A 79 -12.43 32.86 -14.87
CA ILE A 79 -13.17 32.83 -13.59
C ILE A 79 -14.21 31.71 -13.60
N GLY A 80 -14.89 31.47 -14.72
CA GLY A 80 -15.78 30.31 -14.90
C GLY A 80 -15.03 28.98 -14.77
N LEU A 81 -13.91 28.81 -15.48
CA LEU A 81 -13.09 27.59 -15.40
C LEU A 81 -12.52 27.35 -13.99
N ARG A 82 -12.08 28.41 -13.30
CA ARG A 82 -11.62 28.35 -11.90
C ARG A 82 -12.74 27.90 -10.97
N ASP A 83 -13.90 28.52 -11.06
CA ASP A 83 -15.03 28.24 -10.16
C ASP A 83 -15.58 26.82 -10.41
N ARG A 84 -15.58 26.36 -11.67
CA ARG A 84 -15.82 24.94 -12.04
C ARG A 84 -14.82 24.00 -11.38
N LEU A 85 -13.52 24.30 -11.50
CA LEU A 85 -12.48 23.47 -10.91
C LEU A 85 -12.65 23.39 -9.39
N ALA A 86 -12.81 24.52 -8.71
CA ALA A 86 -13.02 24.61 -7.27
C ALA A 86 -14.23 23.78 -6.81
N PHE A 87 -15.33 23.78 -7.58
CA PHE A 87 -16.51 22.96 -7.34
C PHE A 87 -16.20 21.45 -7.50
N LEU A 88 -15.63 21.04 -8.63
CA LEU A 88 -15.36 19.63 -8.93
C LEU A 88 -14.33 19.01 -7.99
N ILE A 89 -13.22 19.70 -7.65
CA ILE A 89 -12.25 19.17 -6.67
C ILE A 89 -12.83 19.12 -5.26
N SER A 90 -13.71 20.05 -4.89
CA SER A 90 -14.42 20.01 -3.60
C SER A 90 -15.41 18.85 -3.51
N HIS A 91 -15.99 18.42 -4.65
CA HIS A 91 -16.77 17.20 -4.74
C HIS A 91 -15.87 15.97 -4.66
N TYR A 92 -15.02 15.72 -5.65
CA TYR A 92 -14.34 14.42 -5.81
C TYR A 92 -13.21 14.16 -4.81
N ALA A 93 -12.42 15.18 -4.46
CA ALA A 93 -11.45 15.06 -3.37
C ALA A 93 -12.08 15.36 -2.00
N LEU A 94 -13.41 15.54 -1.91
CA LEU A 94 -14.19 15.78 -0.70
C LEU A 94 -13.65 16.94 0.15
N LEU A 95 -13.14 18.00 -0.48
CA LEU A 95 -12.46 19.11 0.21
C LEU A 95 -13.46 20.03 0.92
N ARG A 96 -13.00 20.69 1.98
CA ARG A 96 -13.68 21.90 2.48
C ARG A 96 -13.31 23.06 1.57
N GLY A 97 -14.22 24.01 1.33
CA GLY A 97 -13.91 25.20 0.53
C GLY A 97 -12.71 26.01 1.05
N ASP A 98 -12.38 25.95 2.34
CA ASP A 98 -11.16 26.54 2.90
C ASP A 98 -9.88 25.87 2.40
N ASN A 99 -9.85 24.53 2.36
CA ASN A 99 -8.74 23.76 1.80
C ASN A 99 -8.63 24.03 0.28
N ALA A 100 -9.74 23.91 -0.45
CA ALA A 100 -9.77 24.01 -1.91
C ALA A 100 -9.25 25.37 -2.46
N ARG A 101 -9.37 26.45 -1.68
CA ARG A 101 -8.82 27.77 -2.04
C ARG A 101 -7.35 27.95 -1.70
N LYS A 102 -6.87 27.28 -0.65
CA LYS A 102 -5.50 27.39 -0.15
C LYS A 102 -4.50 26.53 -0.92
N LEU A 103 -4.98 25.55 -1.67
CA LEU A 103 -4.16 24.70 -2.53
C LEU A 103 -3.18 25.52 -3.38
N GLU A 104 -1.92 25.11 -3.30
CA GLU A 104 -0.78 25.66 -4.02
C GLU A 104 -0.46 24.81 -5.25
N LEU A 105 0.23 25.37 -6.25
CA LEU A 105 0.71 24.59 -7.40
C LEU A 105 1.69 23.49 -6.93
N ALA A 106 2.42 23.74 -5.85
CA ALA A 106 3.30 22.77 -5.18
C ALA A 106 2.55 21.62 -4.46
N ASP A 107 1.25 21.75 -4.16
CA ASP A 107 0.44 20.65 -3.62
C ASP A 107 0.09 19.60 -4.71
N LEU A 108 0.25 19.94 -6.00
CA LEU A 108 -0.20 19.12 -7.12
C LEU A 108 0.84 18.08 -7.55
N HIS A 109 0.46 16.81 -7.49
CA HIS A 109 1.21 15.71 -8.10
C HIS A 109 0.26 14.66 -8.70
N HIS A 110 0.81 13.62 -9.32
CA HIS A 110 0.04 12.47 -9.78
C HIS A 110 0.68 11.15 -9.31
N LEU A 111 -0.15 10.11 -9.25
CA LEU A 111 0.28 8.73 -9.04
C LEU A 111 -0.40 7.84 -10.08
N GLU A 112 0.37 7.01 -10.78
CA GLU A 112 -0.17 5.98 -11.67
C GLU A 112 -0.95 4.93 -10.89
N LEU A 113 -2.01 4.39 -11.50
CA LEU A 113 -2.91 3.40 -10.92
C LEU A 113 -2.92 2.13 -11.76
N GLU A 114 -1.90 1.29 -11.54
CA GLU A 114 -1.83 -0.06 -12.09
C GLU A 114 -3.07 -0.89 -11.68
N GLY A 115 -3.58 -1.72 -12.60
CA GLY A 115 -4.70 -2.65 -12.34
C GLY A 115 -6.11 -2.05 -12.35
N GLU A 116 -6.29 -0.81 -12.81
CA GLU A 116 -7.63 -0.19 -12.87
C GLU A 116 -8.47 -0.62 -14.09
N GLY A 117 -7.83 -0.96 -15.21
CA GLY A 117 -8.49 -1.40 -16.44
C GLY A 117 -7.60 -1.27 -17.69
N PRO A 118 -8.15 -1.42 -18.91
CA PRO A 118 -7.39 -1.37 -20.16
C PRO A 118 -6.88 0.03 -20.56
N SER A 119 -7.45 1.13 -20.08
CA SER A 119 -6.94 2.49 -20.34
C SER A 119 -5.83 2.88 -19.34
N SER A 120 -4.92 3.78 -19.76
CA SER A 120 -3.88 4.31 -18.87
C SER A 120 -4.49 5.15 -17.75
N CYS A 121 -4.33 4.71 -16.50
CA CYS A 121 -5.02 5.29 -15.35
C CYS A 121 -4.05 5.96 -14.38
N PHE A 122 -4.33 7.22 -14.03
CA PHE A 122 -3.63 7.93 -12.96
C PHE A 122 -4.62 8.71 -12.08
N ALA A 123 -4.26 8.91 -10.82
CA ALA A 123 -4.89 9.87 -9.95
C ALA A 123 -4.08 11.17 -9.92
N VAL A 124 -4.78 12.30 -10.01
CA VAL A 124 -4.26 13.57 -9.48
C VAL A 124 -4.38 13.50 -7.97
N VAL A 125 -3.33 13.91 -7.28
CA VAL A 125 -3.23 13.93 -5.83
C VAL A 125 -2.91 15.34 -5.36
N LEU A 126 -3.61 15.76 -4.32
CA LEU A 126 -3.52 17.06 -3.70
C LEU A 126 -2.92 16.87 -2.30
N LEU A 127 -1.80 17.51 -2.01
CA LEU A 127 -1.33 17.63 -0.62
C LEU A 127 -2.25 18.61 0.15
N LEU A 128 -2.45 18.35 1.44
CA LEU A 128 -3.37 19.11 2.30
C LEU A 128 -2.74 19.33 3.69
N ALA A 129 -1.58 20.00 3.73
CA ALA A 129 -0.85 20.26 4.97
C ALA A 129 -1.60 21.20 5.94
N ASN A 130 -2.40 22.15 5.41
CA ASN A 130 -3.01 23.24 6.18
C ASN A 130 -4.54 23.24 6.08
N GLY A 131 -5.24 23.25 7.22
CA GLY A 131 -6.70 23.38 7.24
C GLY A 131 -7.33 23.47 8.64
N LYS A 132 -8.60 23.90 8.72
CA LYS A 132 -9.28 24.23 10.01
C LYS A 132 -9.30 23.11 11.08
N THR A 133 -9.15 21.83 10.71
CA THR A 133 -9.05 20.70 11.65
C THR A 133 -7.65 20.11 11.78
N ASN A 134 -6.69 20.62 11.00
CA ASN A 134 -5.32 20.16 10.92
C ASN A 134 -4.39 21.31 11.32
N GLN A 135 -4.42 21.66 12.61
CA GLN A 135 -3.59 22.73 13.21
C GLN A 135 -2.15 22.26 13.50
N ALA A 136 -1.81 21.02 13.15
CA ALA A 136 -0.54 20.36 13.46
C ALA A 136 0.28 20.02 12.20
N GLY A 137 -0.04 20.60 11.04
CA GLY A 137 0.74 20.46 9.80
C GLY A 137 0.84 19.04 9.25
N ARG A 138 -0.13 18.15 9.55
CA ARG A 138 -0.10 16.76 9.07
C ARG A 138 -0.32 16.72 7.56
N VAL A 139 0.35 15.85 6.83
CA VAL A 139 0.07 15.66 5.41
C VAL A 139 -1.21 14.83 5.25
N GLU A 140 -2.35 15.50 5.03
CA GLU A 140 -3.56 14.86 4.50
C GLU A 140 -3.48 14.82 2.95
N TYR A 141 -4.26 13.92 2.31
CA TYR A 141 -4.30 13.79 0.85
C TYR A 141 -5.73 13.97 0.31
N GLY A 142 -5.87 14.80 -0.73
CA GLY A 142 -7.00 14.78 -1.66
C GLY A 142 -6.64 14.01 -2.92
N SER A 143 -7.61 13.42 -3.62
CA SER A 143 -7.34 12.79 -4.92
C SER A 143 -8.59 12.68 -5.79
N PHE A 144 -8.39 12.61 -7.10
CA PHE A 144 -9.39 12.35 -8.12
C PHE A 144 -8.74 11.78 -9.39
N MET A 145 -9.51 11.09 -10.23
CA MET A 145 -9.06 10.54 -11.52
C MET A 145 -9.96 11.04 -12.67
N ARG A 146 -9.62 10.71 -13.92
CA ARG A 146 -10.44 11.12 -15.08
C ARG A 146 -11.82 10.47 -15.02
N ASN A 147 -12.87 11.25 -15.26
CA ASN A 147 -14.25 10.74 -15.33
C ASN A 147 -14.57 10.27 -16.76
N ARG A 148 -15.37 9.20 -16.89
CA ARG A 148 -15.95 8.73 -18.16
C ARG A 148 -16.71 9.84 -18.90
N ASP A 149 -17.41 10.69 -18.15
CA ASP A 149 -18.01 11.94 -18.62
C ASP A 149 -16.98 13.10 -18.62
N VAL A 150 -16.92 13.83 -19.73
CA VAL A 150 -16.02 14.99 -19.92
C VAL A 150 -16.54 16.26 -19.23
N GLN A 151 -17.86 16.47 -19.19
CA GLN A 151 -18.53 17.58 -18.51
C GLN A 151 -18.34 17.51 -17.00
N LEU A 152 -18.11 16.31 -16.47
CA LEU A 152 -17.84 16.04 -15.06
C LEU A 152 -16.38 15.67 -14.75
N CYS A 153 -15.45 15.75 -15.72
CA CYS A 153 -14.05 15.36 -15.53
C CYS A 153 -13.23 16.40 -14.72
N PRO A 154 -12.75 16.07 -13.50
CA PRO A 154 -11.97 17.01 -12.69
C PRO A 154 -10.53 17.18 -13.19
N VAL A 155 -9.93 16.14 -13.78
CA VAL A 155 -8.60 16.19 -14.38
C VAL A 155 -8.63 17.06 -15.65
N GLY A 156 -9.67 16.93 -16.47
CA GLY A 156 -9.93 17.80 -17.61
C GLY A 156 -10.18 19.24 -17.18
N ALA A 157 -10.97 19.48 -16.13
CA ALA A 157 -11.16 20.81 -15.56
C ALA A 157 -9.85 21.44 -15.07
N LEU A 158 -8.95 20.66 -14.47
CA LEU A 158 -7.61 21.13 -14.04
C LEU A 158 -6.76 21.49 -15.26
N ALA A 159 -6.71 20.62 -16.28
CA ALA A 159 -5.98 20.86 -17.51
C ALA A 159 -6.45 22.13 -18.24
N LEU A 160 -7.76 22.28 -18.49
CA LEU A 160 -8.37 23.41 -19.18
C LEU A 160 -8.11 24.74 -18.46
N TYR A 161 -8.17 24.74 -17.13
CA TYR A 161 -7.95 25.94 -16.33
C TYR A 161 -6.46 26.34 -16.24
N LEU A 162 -5.55 25.37 -16.04
CA LEU A 162 -4.10 25.66 -16.09
C LEU A 162 -3.66 26.09 -17.50
N PHE A 163 -4.26 25.51 -18.54
CA PHE A 163 -4.06 25.95 -19.92
C PHE A 163 -4.58 27.38 -20.13
N SER A 164 -5.78 27.71 -19.64
CA SER A 164 -6.26 29.09 -19.68
C SER A 164 -5.30 30.06 -19.01
N ARG A 165 -4.73 29.71 -17.86
CA ARG A 165 -3.76 30.59 -17.17
C ARG A 165 -2.51 30.84 -18.01
N PHE A 166 -1.79 29.77 -18.35
CA PHE A 166 -0.43 29.87 -18.91
C PHE A 166 -0.38 30.01 -20.44
N HIS A 167 -1.47 29.78 -21.17
CA HIS A 167 -1.53 29.93 -22.63
C HIS A 167 -2.47 31.04 -23.09
N HIS A 168 -3.70 31.11 -22.54
CA HIS A 168 -4.69 32.09 -23.01
C HIS A 168 -4.59 33.44 -22.31
N SER A 169 -4.58 33.46 -20.97
CA SER A 169 -4.51 34.67 -20.14
C SER A 169 -3.09 35.26 -20.08
N ALA A 170 -2.10 34.58 -20.66
CA ALA A 170 -0.67 34.92 -20.60
C ALA A 170 -0.14 35.19 -19.17
N GLU A 171 -0.63 34.45 -18.17
CA GLU A 171 0.02 34.41 -16.86
C GLU A 171 1.41 33.80 -17.03
N ALA A 172 2.43 34.46 -16.49
CA ALA A 172 3.81 33.97 -16.56
C ALA A 172 3.90 32.54 -16.02
N PHE A 173 4.59 31.67 -16.75
CA PHE A 173 4.85 30.30 -16.29
C PHE A 173 5.69 30.37 -14.99
N PRO A 174 5.41 29.53 -13.97
CA PRO A 174 6.14 29.55 -12.71
C PRO A 174 7.66 29.45 -12.87
N ASP A 175 8.41 30.29 -12.14
CA ASP A 175 9.86 30.14 -12.01
C ASP A 175 10.16 29.05 -10.97
N LEU A 176 10.68 27.91 -11.45
CA LEU A 176 10.95 26.74 -10.63
C LEU A 176 12.42 26.66 -10.18
N SER A 177 13.23 27.71 -10.41
CA SER A 177 14.64 27.75 -10.00
C SER A 177 14.82 27.72 -8.49
N GLN A 178 13.88 28.30 -7.72
CA GLN A 178 13.86 28.29 -6.26
C GLN A 178 12.41 28.19 -5.74
N SER A 179 12.18 27.39 -4.70
CA SER A 179 10.86 27.20 -4.08
C SER A 179 10.15 28.51 -3.71
N SER A 180 10.91 29.49 -3.21
CA SER A 180 10.46 30.82 -2.80
C SER A 180 9.81 31.66 -3.90
N LEU A 181 10.04 31.32 -5.18
CA LEU A 181 9.53 32.08 -6.33
C LEU A 181 8.15 31.61 -6.79
N TRP A 182 7.73 30.38 -6.43
CA TRP A 182 6.50 29.79 -6.96
C TRP A 182 5.64 29.00 -5.98
N TYR A 183 6.16 28.54 -4.82
CA TYR A 183 5.38 27.73 -3.87
C TYR A 183 4.06 28.40 -3.48
N ASP A 184 4.08 29.71 -3.23
CA ASP A 184 2.88 30.46 -2.86
C ASP A 184 1.83 30.58 -3.97
N MET A 185 2.15 30.27 -5.24
CA MET A 185 1.19 30.36 -6.34
C MET A 185 0.02 29.39 -6.12
N LYS A 186 -1.20 29.92 -5.97
CA LYS A 186 -2.39 29.11 -5.69
C LYS A 186 -2.92 28.45 -6.96
N VAL A 187 -3.52 27.27 -6.79
CA VAL A 187 -4.36 26.65 -7.82
C VAL A 187 -5.57 27.56 -8.06
N ILE A 188 -6.38 27.80 -7.04
CA ILE A 188 -7.62 28.60 -7.11
C ILE A 188 -7.30 30.08 -6.81
N LYS A 189 -6.55 30.71 -7.73
CA LYS A 189 -6.03 32.08 -7.59
C LYS A 189 -7.10 33.19 -7.59
N ALA A 190 -6.76 34.30 -6.95
CA ALA A 190 -7.48 35.56 -7.06
C ALA A 190 -7.45 36.09 -8.52
N PRO A 191 -8.43 36.91 -8.95
CA PRO A 191 -8.44 37.46 -10.32
C PRO A 191 -7.25 38.37 -10.65
N LYS A 192 -6.59 38.95 -9.64
CA LYS A 192 -5.52 39.96 -9.79
C LYS A 192 -4.17 39.56 -9.15
N SER A 193 -4.06 38.35 -8.63
CA SER A 193 -2.87 37.86 -7.93
C SER A 193 -2.78 36.35 -8.07
N SER A 194 -1.60 35.84 -8.39
CA SER A 194 -1.33 34.40 -8.52
C SER A 194 -1.11 33.71 -7.18
N THR A 195 -0.66 34.46 -6.16
CA THR A 195 -0.34 33.98 -4.81
C THR A 195 -1.45 34.18 -3.79
N ASP A 196 -2.44 35.04 -4.06
CA ASP A 196 -3.61 35.18 -3.19
C ASP A 196 -4.70 34.13 -3.49
N PRO A 197 -5.28 33.48 -2.46
CA PRO A 197 -6.48 32.67 -2.63
C PRO A 197 -7.71 33.56 -2.82
N ILE A 198 -8.77 33.05 -3.46
CA ILE A 198 -10.06 33.76 -3.49
C ILE A 198 -10.66 33.93 -2.08
N GLY A 199 -11.46 34.98 -1.87
CA GLY A 199 -12.18 35.18 -0.62
C GLY A 199 -13.22 34.09 -0.32
N ASP A 200 -13.50 33.83 0.96
CA ASP A 200 -14.53 32.86 1.38
C ASP A 200 -15.92 33.26 0.88
N GLU A 201 -16.25 34.55 0.99
CA GLU A 201 -17.47 35.15 0.47
C GLU A 201 -17.53 35.08 -1.08
N THR A 202 -16.42 35.31 -1.78
CA THR A 202 -16.33 35.22 -3.25
C THR A 202 -16.64 33.80 -3.73
N HIS A 203 -16.03 32.79 -3.11
CA HIS A 203 -16.32 31.38 -3.38
C HIS A 203 -17.78 31.04 -3.02
N GLY A 204 -18.28 31.54 -1.88
CA GLY A 204 -19.67 31.37 -1.46
C GLY A 204 -20.68 31.96 -2.45
N LYS A 205 -20.43 33.17 -2.96
CA LYS A 205 -21.26 33.87 -3.95
C LYS A 205 -21.26 33.18 -5.32
N ALA A 206 -20.11 32.67 -5.78
CA ALA A 206 -20.02 31.95 -7.04
C ALA A 206 -20.87 30.65 -7.02
N LEU A 207 -20.79 29.87 -5.95
CA LEU A 207 -21.62 28.68 -5.76
C LEU A 207 -23.10 29.02 -5.56
N ASP A 208 -23.42 30.05 -4.76
CA ASP A 208 -24.79 30.51 -4.52
C ASP A 208 -25.52 30.91 -5.81
N ALA A 209 -24.82 31.61 -6.72
CA ALA A 209 -25.35 31.97 -8.04
C ALA A 209 -25.58 30.73 -8.92
N ALA A 210 -24.63 29.80 -8.97
CA ALA A 210 -24.76 28.57 -9.76
C ALA A 210 -25.88 27.67 -9.25
N PHE A 211 -25.98 27.50 -7.93
CA PHE A 211 -27.05 26.72 -7.30
C PHE A 211 -28.43 27.32 -7.57
N LYS A 212 -28.59 28.64 -7.49
CA LYS A 212 -29.84 29.32 -7.87
C LYS A 212 -30.18 29.13 -9.35
N ALA A 213 -29.21 29.26 -10.25
CA ALA A 213 -29.40 29.06 -11.68
C ALA A 213 -29.81 27.62 -12.04
N CYS A 214 -29.34 26.62 -11.29
CA CYS A 214 -29.59 25.20 -11.52
C CYS A 214 -30.71 24.61 -10.62
N GLY A 215 -31.51 25.46 -9.96
CA GLY A 215 -32.62 25.02 -9.09
C GLY A 215 -32.21 24.20 -7.86
N VAL A 216 -30.96 24.32 -7.41
CA VAL A 216 -30.40 23.53 -6.30
C VAL A 216 -30.85 24.12 -4.96
N LEU A 217 -31.61 23.34 -4.20
CA LEU A 217 -32.09 23.70 -2.86
C LEU A 217 -31.11 23.18 -1.79
N THR A 218 -30.20 24.06 -1.36
CA THR A 218 -29.17 23.74 -0.35
C THR A 218 -28.98 24.90 0.62
N THR A 219 -28.84 24.58 1.90
CA THR A 219 -28.39 25.54 2.93
C THR A 219 -26.87 25.68 2.97
N ALA A 220 -26.15 24.65 2.52
CA ALA A 220 -24.70 24.64 2.43
C ALA A 220 -24.21 25.27 1.11
N LYS A 221 -23.20 26.15 1.20
CA LYS A 221 -22.52 26.74 0.03
C LYS A 221 -21.21 26.01 -0.27
N THR A 222 -20.09 26.53 0.22
CA THR A 222 -18.71 25.98 0.10
C THR A 222 -18.48 24.62 0.82
N HIS A 223 -19.54 24.01 1.34
CA HIS A 223 -19.54 22.69 1.98
C HIS A 223 -20.50 21.68 1.32
N ALA A 224 -21.40 22.10 0.42
CA ALA A 224 -22.35 21.19 -0.24
C ALA A 224 -21.61 20.10 -1.02
N ALA A 225 -20.60 20.48 -1.81
CA ALA A 225 -19.87 19.54 -2.67
C ALA A 225 -19.23 18.38 -1.89
N ARG A 226 -18.63 18.64 -0.71
CA ARG A 226 -18.07 17.60 0.17
C ARG A 226 -19.11 16.62 0.71
N LYS A 227 -20.32 17.10 0.98
CA LYS A 227 -21.44 16.29 1.48
C LYS A 227 -22.00 15.43 0.34
N SER A 228 -22.33 16.07 -0.78
CA SER A 228 -22.89 15.42 -1.98
C SER A 228 -21.92 14.40 -2.59
N GLY A 229 -20.61 14.68 -2.59
CA GLY A 229 -19.61 13.70 -3.01
C GLY A 229 -19.58 12.46 -2.12
N ALA A 230 -19.59 12.60 -0.80
CA ALA A 230 -19.58 11.44 0.10
C ALA A 230 -20.84 10.56 -0.10
N GLN A 231 -21.99 11.21 -0.30
CA GLN A 231 -23.26 10.56 -0.62
C GLN A 231 -23.24 9.89 -1.99
N LEU A 232 -22.61 10.50 -3.01
CA LEU A 232 -22.44 9.88 -4.33
C LEU A 232 -21.53 8.64 -4.29
N ALA A 233 -20.50 8.66 -3.45
CA ALA A 233 -19.61 7.52 -3.27
C ALA A 233 -20.34 6.34 -2.60
N GLU A 234 -21.06 6.62 -1.52
CA GLU A 234 -21.91 5.65 -0.80
C GLU A 234 -23.01 5.07 -1.70
N ALA A 235 -23.77 5.92 -2.40
CA ALA A 235 -24.87 5.51 -3.29
C ALA A 235 -24.42 4.70 -4.52
N LYS A 236 -23.13 4.79 -4.90
CA LYS A 236 -22.51 3.96 -5.94
C LYS A 236 -21.73 2.76 -5.40
N GLY A 237 -21.88 2.43 -4.10
CA GLY A 237 -21.33 1.21 -3.52
C GLY A 237 -19.87 1.28 -3.05
N ALA A 238 -19.25 2.46 -2.94
CA ALA A 238 -17.94 2.55 -2.31
C ALA A 238 -18.05 2.25 -0.79
N PRO A 239 -17.26 1.32 -0.22
CA PRO A 239 -17.39 0.95 1.19
C PRO A 239 -17.22 2.13 2.14
N GLU A 240 -18.01 2.17 3.23
CA GLU A 240 -18.03 3.30 4.18
C GLU A 240 -16.64 3.61 4.75
N ALA A 241 -15.78 2.61 4.97
CA ALA A 241 -14.38 2.81 5.36
C ALA A 241 -13.54 3.53 4.28
N SER A 242 -13.77 3.26 3.00
CA SER A 242 -13.14 3.97 1.88
C SER A 242 -13.66 5.41 1.75
N VAL A 243 -14.97 5.62 1.91
CA VAL A 243 -15.58 6.97 1.96
C VAL A 243 -15.04 7.76 3.16
N ARG A 244 -14.85 7.11 4.31
CA ARG A 244 -14.27 7.69 5.53
C ARG A 244 -12.82 8.13 5.35
N ARG A 245 -11.99 7.29 4.72
CA ARG A 245 -10.62 7.63 4.31
C ARG A 245 -10.61 8.79 3.31
N ALA A 246 -11.43 8.70 2.25
CA ALA A 246 -11.56 9.75 1.24
C ALA A 246 -12.02 11.09 1.84
N GLY A 247 -12.85 11.07 2.88
CA GLY A 247 -13.25 12.25 3.62
C GLY A 247 -12.14 12.85 4.49
N ARG A 248 -11.12 12.08 4.89
CA ARG A 248 -10.27 12.34 6.08
C ARG A 248 -11.10 12.54 7.35
N TRP A 249 -11.96 11.57 7.65
CA TRP A 249 -12.68 11.51 8.93
C TRP A 249 -12.03 10.46 9.83
N ASN A 250 -11.78 10.81 11.09
CA ASN A 250 -11.26 9.89 12.13
C ASN A 250 -9.98 9.13 11.72
N GLN A 251 -9.06 9.78 11.00
CA GLN A 251 -7.81 9.17 10.55
C GLN A 251 -6.97 8.63 11.72
N THR A 252 -6.41 7.44 11.52
CA THR A 252 -5.45 6.83 12.45
C THR A 252 -4.01 7.19 12.06
N THR A 253 -3.08 7.17 13.03
CA THR A 253 -1.66 7.51 12.80
C THR A 253 -1.00 6.68 11.68
N MET A 254 -1.44 5.42 11.49
CA MET A 254 -0.98 4.56 10.40
C MET A 254 -1.31 5.15 9.02
N GLU A 255 -2.50 5.72 8.86
CA GLU A 255 -2.95 6.33 7.61
C GLU A 255 -2.26 7.68 7.33
N THR A 256 -1.85 8.41 8.36
CA THR A 256 -1.10 9.66 8.20
C THR A 256 0.39 9.43 7.88
N CYS A 257 1.01 8.37 8.41
CA CYS A 257 2.47 8.22 8.37
C CYS A 257 3.02 7.15 7.41
N TYR A 258 2.23 6.15 7.02
CA TYR A 258 2.74 4.98 6.27
C TYR A 258 1.92 4.58 5.04
N LEU A 259 0.78 5.23 4.78
CA LEU A 259 -0.12 4.84 3.70
C LEU A 259 -0.52 6.04 2.84
N THR A 260 0.17 6.23 1.71
CA THR A 260 -0.31 7.04 0.57
C THR A 260 -1.55 6.43 -0.12
N ARG A 261 -2.09 5.31 0.40
CA ARG A 261 -3.10 4.45 -0.24
C ARG A 261 -4.41 5.20 -0.49
N LEU A 262 -4.46 5.79 -1.68
CA LEU A 262 -5.61 6.47 -2.26
C LEU A 262 -6.88 5.60 -2.15
N PRO A 263 -8.06 6.20 -1.95
CA PRO A 263 -9.31 5.46 -1.75
C PRO A 263 -9.86 4.95 -3.10
N ARG A 264 -9.14 4.02 -3.76
CA ARG A 264 -9.45 3.51 -5.12
C ARG A 264 -10.95 3.23 -5.36
N PRO A 265 -11.72 2.55 -4.48
CA PRO A 265 -13.17 2.38 -4.66
C PRO A 265 -13.95 3.70 -4.82
N VAL A 266 -13.61 4.73 -4.04
CA VAL A 266 -14.23 6.07 -4.15
C VAL A 266 -13.82 6.76 -5.43
N LEU A 267 -12.54 6.67 -5.82
CA LEU A 267 -12.04 7.28 -7.06
C LEU A 267 -12.76 6.70 -8.30
N ARG A 268 -12.92 5.37 -8.35
CA ARG A 268 -13.60 4.65 -9.43
C ARG A 268 -15.06 5.09 -9.59
N VAL A 269 -15.84 5.05 -8.51
CA VAL A 269 -17.28 5.39 -8.58
C VAL A 269 -17.52 6.87 -8.85
N HIS A 270 -16.63 7.74 -8.37
CA HIS A 270 -16.58 9.16 -8.73
C HIS A 270 -16.33 9.36 -10.23
N ALA A 271 -15.41 8.60 -10.80
CA ALA A 271 -15.07 8.62 -12.22
C ALA A 271 -16.07 7.88 -13.13
N GLY A 272 -17.08 7.20 -12.58
CA GLY A 272 -18.12 6.49 -13.34
C GLY A 272 -17.84 5.01 -13.62
N PHE A 273 -16.95 4.38 -12.84
CA PHE A 273 -16.55 2.98 -12.95
C PHE A 273 -16.98 2.15 -11.72
N HIS A 274 -16.87 0.81 -11.81
CA HIS A 274 -17.26 -0.06 -10.69
C HIS A 274 -16.30 0.05 -9.50
N ALA A 275 -16.81 -0.13 -8.28
CA ALA A 275 -16.02 0.04 -7.06
C ALA A 275 -14.81 -0.92 -6.97
N ASP A 276 -14.92 -2.13 -7.54
CA ASP A 276 -13.93 -3.20 -7.41
C ASP A 276 -12.69 -3.03 -8.30
N GLY A 277 -12.81 -2.31 -9.43
CA GLY A 277 -11.73 -2.08 -10.39
C GLY A 277 -11.96 -2.77 -11.73
N GLY A 278 -10.86 -3.06 -12.46
CA GLY A 278 -10.81 -3.76 -13.76
C GLY A 278 -11.47 -3.04 -14.96
N SER A 279 -12.44 -2.19 -14.71
CA SER A 279 -13.36 -1.60 -15.69
C SER A 279 -12.96 -0.20 -16.19
N TYR A 280 -11.81 0.34 -15.80
CA TYR A 280 -11.37 1.66 -16.25
C TYR A 280 -11.01 1.67 -17.74
N PHE A 281 -11.94 2.18 -18.54
CA PHE A 281 -11.79 2.40 -19.97
C PHE A 281 -12.36 3.77 -20.35
N LEU A 282 -11.60 4.54 -21.12
CA LEU A 282 -12.02 5.82 -21.66
C LEU A 282 -11.96 5.76 -23.18
N ARG A 283 -13.13 5.71 -23.84
CA ARG A 283 -13.25 5.74 -25.31
C ARG A 283 -12.60 6.96 -25.98
N ARG A 284 -12.35 8.02 -25.22
CA ARG A 284 -11.65 9.24 -25.66
C ARG A 284 -10.14 9.25 -25.37
N ASP A 285 -9.57 8.15 -24.86
CA ASP A 285 -8.13 8.04 -24.58
C ASP A 285 -7.31 7.69 -25.84
N VAL A 286 -7.63 8.36 -26.95
CA VAL A 286 -6.88 8.26 -28.22
C VAL A 286 -5.62 9.11 -28.08
N PRO A 287 -4.40 8.58 -28.31
CA PRO A 287 -3.17 9.36 -28.18
C PRO A 287 -3.12 10.55 -29.16
N PRO A 288 -2.91 11.80 -28.68
CA PRO A 288 -2.72 12.94 -29.57
C PRO A 288 -1.34 12.93 -30.26
N PRO A 289 -1.21 13.53 -31.45
CA PRO A 289 0.08 13.77 -32.10
C PRO A 289 1.10 14.50 -31.18
N GLN A 290 2.36 14.05 -31.24
CA GLN A 290 3.46 14.58 -30.42
C GLN A 290 3.64 16.10 -30.56
N GLU A 291 3.51 16.65 -31.77
CA GLU A 291 3.57 18.10 -32.05
C GLU A 291 2.54 18.91 -31.23
N LEU A 292 1.35 18.34 -30.95
CA LEU A 292 0.35 18.99 -30.11
C LEU A 292 0.68 18.86 -28.63
N LEU A 293 1.24 17.73 -28.20
CA LEU A 293 1.65 17.52 -26.80
C LEU A 293 2.76 18.51 -26.41
N GLU A 294 3.76 18.69 -27.27
CA GLU A 294 4.88 19.63 -27.06
C GLU A 294 4.42 21.09 -27.02
N ARG A 295 3.36 21.45 -27.77
CA ARG A 295 2.75 22.79 -27.72
C ARG A 295 1.96 23.07 -26.44
N VAL A 296 1.63 22.05 -25.63
CA VAL A 296 0.89 22.23 -24.36
C VAL A 296 1.89 22.26 -23.20
N PHE A 297 1.98 23.39 -22.50
CA PHE A 297 2.97 23.65 -21.44
C PHE A 297 4.43 23.34 -21.90
N PRO A 298 4.94 23.96 -22.98
CA PRO A 298 6.26 23.64 -23.54
C PRO A 298 7.43 23.83 -22.55
N GLN A 299 7.27 24.71 -21.55
CA GLN A 299 8.28 24.95 -20.51
C GLN A 299 8.50 23.72 -19.59
N ALA A 300 7.55 22.78 -19.53
CA ALA A 300 7.59 21.70 -18.53
C ALA A 300 8.72 20.69 -18.75
N ASP A 301 9.11 20.39 -20.00
CA ASP A 301 10.20 19.44 -20.27
C ASP A 301 11.57 20.06 -19.98
N ALA A 302 11.73 21.34 -20.31
CA ALA A 302 12.92 22.11 -19.96
C ALA A 302 13.11 22.16 -18.43
N TRP A 303 12.03 22.34 -17.67
CA TRP A 303 12.07 22.31 -16.21
C TRP A 303 12.27 20.91 -15.61
N ASP A 304 11.63 19.82 -16.07
CA ASP A 304 11.95 18.47 -15.52
C ASP A 304 13.41 18.09 -15.79
N THR A 305 13.97 18.55 -16.91
CA THR A 305 15.40 18.43 -17.22
C THR A 305 16.26 19.26 -16.26
N ALA A 306 15.97 20.56 -16.11
CA ALA A 306 16.74 21.48 -15.26
C ALA A 306 16.68 21.14 -13.76
N ILE A 307 15.54 20.65 -13.27
CA ILE A 307 15.36 20.19 -11.89
C ILE A 307 16.07 18.83 -11.67
N ALA A 308 16.24 18.01 -12.72
CA ALA A 308 16.99 16.76 -12.64
C ALA A 308 18.52 16.95 -12.73
N SER A 309 19.00 17.98 -13.41
CA SER A 309 20.43 18.35 -13.47
C SER A 309 20.86 19.27 -12.32
N GLY A 310 19.94 20.06 -11.76
CA GLY A 310 20.25 21.18 -10.86
C GLY A 310 20.76 22.43 -11.59
N GLN A 311 20.61 22.50 -12.91
CA GLN A 311 21.07 23.61 -13.75
C GLN A 311 20.13 23.85 -14.93
N ALA A 312 19.78 25.12 -15.18
CA ALA A 312 19.03 25.53 -16.36
C ALA A 312 19.93 25.58 -17.62
N ALA A 313 19.32 25.79 -18.80
CA ALA A 313 20.00 25.74 -20.10
C ALA A 313 21.04 26.87 -20.32
N ASP A 314 20.99 27.93 -19.52
CA ASP A 314 21.98 29.02 -19.48
C ASP A 314 23.12 28.77 -18.46
N GLY A 315 23.09 27.64 -17.74
CA GLY A 315 24.03 27.31 -16.68
C GLY A 315 23.69 27.88 -15.30
N SER A 316 22.57 28.61 -15.16
CA SER A 316 22.12 29.10 -13.85
C SER A 316 21.66 27.95 -12.93
N PRO A 317 21.89 28.05 -11.60
CA PRO A 317 21.58 26.97 -10.66
C PRO A 317 20.08 26.84 -10.41
N VAL A 318 19.60 25.60 -10.34
CA VAL A 318 18.19 25.24 -10.10
C VAL A 318 18.09 24.33 -8.88
N GLU A 319 17.13 24.60 -8.00
CA GLU A 319 16.86 23.79 -6.81
C GLU A 319 16.36 22.38 -7.20
N ILE A 320 17.11 21.33 -6.82
CA ILE A 320 16.70 19.93 -7.02
C ILE A 320 15.58 19.58 -6.02
N ASN A 321 14.35 19.94 -6.39
CA ASN A 321 13.19 19.92 -5.51
C ASN A 321 12.13 18.90 -5.95
N ILE A 322 11.62 18.12 -4.98
CA ILE A 322 10.64 17.04 -5.21
C ILE A 322 9.28 17.59 -5.67
N ALA A 323 8.81 18.70 -5.08
CA ALA A 323 7.52 19.30 -5.44
C ALA A 323 7.59 19.98 -6.81
N SER A 324 8.67 20.72 -7.12
CA SER A 324 8.89 21.30 -8.45
C SER A 324 8.88 20.22 -9.53
N ARG A 325 9.56 19.10 -9.28
CA ARG A 325 9.59 17.96 -10.20
C ARG A 325 8.23 17.27 -10.34
N ALA A 326 7.50 17.12 -9.24
CA ALA A 326 6.16 16.52 -9.25
C ALA A 326 5.15 17.39 -10.02
N PHE A 327 5.23 18.71 -9.88
CA PHE A 327 4.39 19.70 -10.56
C PHE A 327 4.58 19.70 -12.08
N VAL A 328 5.83 19.77 -12.59
CA VAL A 328 6.06 19.70 -14.05
C VAL A 328 5.62 18.36 -14.63
N ARG A 329 5.78 17.27 -13.89
CA ARG A 329 5.36 15.94 -14.32
C ARG A 329 3.83 15.79 -14.38
N ILE A 330 3.07 16.41 -13.48
CA ILE A 330 1.60 16.47 -13.68
C ILE A 330 1.22 17.38 -14.86
N LEU A 331 1.90 18.52 -15.10
CA LEU A 331 1.64 19.32 -16.31
C LEU A 331 1.83 18.49 -17.60
N ILE A 332 2.93 17.72 -17.68
CA ILE A 332 3.18 16.80 -18.81
C ILE A 332 2.07 15.74 -18.91
N ARG A 333 1.66 15.13 -17.79
CA ARG A 333 0.58 14.13 -17.75
C ARG A 333 -0.81 14.71 -18.12
N LEU A 334 -1.02 16.02 -17.93
CA LEU A 334 -2.24 16.73 -18.33
C LEU A 334 -2.28 17.07 -19.83
N ARG A 335 -1.15 17.06 -20.56
CA ARG A 335 -1.11 17.33 -22.02
C ARG A 335 -2.10 16.50 -22.84
N PRO A 336 -2.10 15.15 -22.78
CA PRO A 336 -3.06 14.36 -23.53
C PRO A 336 -4.50 14.57 -23.04
N VAL A 337 -4.69 14.74 -21.73
CA VAL A 337 -6.03 14.95 -21.15
C VAL A 337 -6.65 16.26 -21.64
N LEU A 338 -5.85 17.32 -21.78
CA LEU A 338 -6.32 18.59 -22.37
C LEU A 338 -6.84 18.37 -23.78
N LEU A 339 -6.04 17.77 -24.67
CA LEU A 339 -6.36 17.62 -26.09
C LEU A 339 -7.56 16.68 -26.30
N GLN A 340 -7.59 15.56 -25.56
CA GLN A 340 -8.69 14.59 -25.60
C GLN A 340 -10.01 15.18 -25.07
N ASP A 341 -10.00 15.82 -23.90
CA ASP A 341 -11.20 16.41 -23.30
C ASP A 341 -11.65 17.67 -24.09
N ALA A 342 -10.73 18.40 -24.74
CA ALA A 342 -11.04 19.57 -25.57
C ALA A 342 -11.85 19.23 -26.82
N VAL A 343 -11.59 18.12 -27.52
CA VAL A 343 -12.34 17.74 -28.72
C VAL A 343 -13.84 17.57 -28.43
N LEU A 344 -14.19 16.91 -27.32
CA LEU A 344 -15.60 16.74 -26.93
C LEU A 344 -16.21 18.08 -26.48
N LEU A 345 -15.50 18.84 -25.65
CA LEU A 345 -16.00 20.13 -25.14
C LEU A 345 -16.06 21.22 -26.22
N LYS A 346 -15.28 21.12 -27.30
CA LYS A 346 -15.38 22.00 -28.48
C LYS A 346 -16.59 21.65 -29.35
N LYS A 347 -16.97 20.37 -29.43
CA LYS A 347 -18.22 19.92 -30.05
C LYS A 347 -19.46 20.31 -29.25
N GLU A 348 -19.40 20.24 -27.92
CA GLU A 348 -20.54 20.55 -27.04
C GLU A 348 -20.69 22.04 -26.70
N PHE A 349 -19.57 22.75 -26.55
CA PHE A 349 -19.50 24.18 -26.20
C PHE A 349 -18.59 24.94 -27.18
N PRO A 350 -18.94 25.04 -28.49
CA PRO A 350 -18.11 25.68 -29.50
C PRO A 350 -17.85 27.18 -29.25
N GLN A 351 -18.65 27.82 -28.39
CA GLN A 351 -18.52 29.23 -28.02
C GLN A 351 -17.44 29.52 -26.97
N LEU A 352 -16.73 28.53 -26.42
CA LEU A 352 -15.74 28.78 -25.36
C LEU A 352 -14.53 29.55 -25.88
N TYR A 353 -14.19 30.66 -25.20
CA TYR A 353 -13.06 31.54 -25.50
C TYR A 353 -11.72 30.80 -25.62
N LEU A 354 -11.58 29.67 -24.89
CA LEU A 354 -10.39 28.83 -24.92
C LEU A 354 -10.03 28.34 -26.33
N TRP A 355 -11.05 28.09 -27.16
CA TRP A 355 -10.88 27.60 -28.54
C TRP A 355 -10.29 28.65 -29.49
N SER A 356 -10.33 29.94 -29.17
CA SER A 356 -9.70 30.97 -30.02
C SER A 356 -8.17 30.89 -30.03
N HIS A 357 -7.57 30.11 -29.12
CA HIS A 357 -6.13 29.84 -29.13
C HIS A 357 -5.72 29.06 -30.39
N ALA A 358 -4.69 29.53 -31.09
CA ALA A 358 -4.30 29.04 -32.42
C ALA A 358 -4.08 27.53 -32.53
N MET A 359 -3.65 26.87 -31.44
CA MET A 359 -3.49 25.41 -31.37
C MET A 359 -4.74 24.65 -31.82
N PHE A 360 -5.94 25.07 -31.40
CA PHE A 360 -7.21 24.39 -31.70
C PHE A 360 -7.74 24.61 -33.13
N HIS A 361 -6.99 25.40 -33.92
CA HIS A 361 -7.18 25.67 -35.34
C HIS A 361 -6.04 25.14 -36.21
N SER A 362 -5.02 24.52 -35.64
CA SER A 362 -3.90 23.94 -36.40
C SER A 362 -4.33 22.64 -37.11
N ASP A 363 -3.77 22.37 -38.29
CA ASP A 363 -4.09 21.17 -39.08
C ASP A 363 -3.88 19.87 -38.29
N ALA A 364 -2.84 19.81 -37.45
CA ALA A 364 -2.59 18.69 -36.55
C ALA A 364 -3.72 18.49 -35.54
N PHE A 365 -4.29 19.56 -34.95
CA PHE A 365 -5.45 19.45 -34.06
C PHE A 365 -6.72 19.09 -34.81
N ILE A 366 -6.96 19.69 -35.99
CA ILE A 366 -8.14 19.39 -36.81
C ILE A 366 -8.12 17.93 -37.29
N GLY A 367 -6.96 17.41 -37.69
CA GLY A 367 -6.78 15.99 -38.03
C GLY A 367 -7.12 15.07 -36.85
N TYR A 368 -6.56 15.35 -35.68
CA TYR A 368 -6.81 14.60 -34.44
C TYR A 368 -8.27 14.68 -33.97
N GLU A 369 -8.90 15.86 -34.05
CA GLU A 369 -10.31 16.11 -33.76
C GLU A 369 -11.22 15.22 -34.62
N ASN A 370 -10.95 15.15 -35.93
CA ASN A 370 -11.66 14.25 -36.84
C ASN A 370 -11.45 12.77 -36.52
N GLU A 371 -10.23 12.34 -36.17
CA GLU A 371 -9.92 10.95 -35.82
C GLU A 371 -10.62 10.50 -34.53
N LEU A 372 -10.54 11.33 -33.48
CA LEU A 372 -11.17 11.06 -32.20
C LEU A 372 -12.70 11.04 -32.33
N LEU A 373 -13.30 11.99 -33.06
CA LEU A 373 -14.75 12.00 -33.28
C LEU A 373 -15.23 10.76 -34.04
N ARG A 374 -14.56 10.34 -35.11
CA ARG A 374 -14.84 9.07 -35.83
C ARG A 374 -14.67 7.83 -34.96
N THR A 375 -13.80 7.89 -33.95
CA THR A 375 -13.60 6.80 -32.99
C THR A 375 -14.71 6.75 -31.94
N LEU A 376 -15.29 7.89 -31.58
CA LEU A 376 -16.44 8.02 -30.69
C LEU A 376 -17.78 7.69 -31.37
N GLU A 377 -17.91 7.93 -32.69
CA GLU A 377 -19.10 7.60 -33.49
C GLU A 377 -19.37 6.09 -33.63
N LYS A 378 -18.37 5.24 -33.41
CA LYS A 378 -18.56 3.79 -33.33
C LYS A 378 -19.50 3.43 -32.16
N PRO A 379 -20.41 2.45 -32.29
CA PRO A 379 -21.33 2.09 -31.21
C PRO A 379 -20.59 1.37 -30.06
N ASP A 380 -21.06 1.58 -28.81
CA ASP A 380 -20.56 0.95 -27.56
C ASP A 380 -20.70 -0.61 -27.55
N THR A 381 -21.31 -1.20 -28.58
CA THR A 381 -21.68 -2.62 -28.68
C THR A 381 -20.77 -3.46 -29.58
N SER A 382 -19.56 -2.98 -29.91
CA SER A 382 -18.53 -3.91 -30.37
C SER A 382 -18.15 -4.83 -29.22
N GLY A 383 -18.37 -6.14 -29.36
CA GLY A 383 -18.04 -7.12 -28.31
C GLY A 383 -16.57 -7.08 -27.89
N ASP A 384 -15.72 -6.55 -28.75
CA ASP A 384 -14.30 -6.26 -28.56
C ASP A 384 -14.02 -5.32 -27.35
N ASP A 385 -14.85 -4.30 -27.12
CA ASP A 385 -14.68 -3.38 -25.98
C ASP A 385 -15.27 -3.95 -24.67
N GLN A 386 -16.32 -4.77 -24.77
CA GLN A 386 -16.81 -5.56 -23.63
C GLN A 386 -15.79 -6.63 -23.24
N LEU A 387 -15.12 -7.28 -24.21
CA LEU A 387 -13.97 -8.14 -23.96
C LEU A 387 -12.84 -7.35 -23.29
N ARG A 388 -12.44 -6.17 -23.79
CA ARG A 388 -11.36 -5.36 -23.16
C ARG A 388 -11.63 -5.03 -21.69
N ALA A 389 -12.89 -4.77 -21.32
CA ALA A 389 -13.27 -4.47 -19.94
C ALA A 389 -13.34 -5.70 -19.02
N VAL A 390 -13.48 -6.91 -19.57
CA VAL A 390 -13.69 -8.16 -18.80
C VAL A 390 -12.51 -9.14 -18.90
N LEU A 391 -11.66 -9.02 -19.93
CA LEU A 391 -10.45 -9.82 -20.15
C LEU A 391 -9.49 -9.84 -18.95
N PRO A 392 -9.20 -8.73 -18.26
CA PRO A 392 -8.35 -8.76 -17.06
C PRO A 392 -8.94 -9.62 -15.94
N LEU A 393 -10.27 -9.53 -15.73
CA LEU A 393 -10.99 -10.29 -14.70
C LEU A 393 -11.04 -11.78 -15.06
N LEU A 394 -11.26 -12.11 -16.34
CA LEU A 394 -11.19 -13.50 -16.83
C LEU A 394 -9.78 -14.07 -16.71
N ALA A 395 -8.74 -13.29 -17.03
CA ALA A 395 -7.35 -13.73 -16.89
C ALA A 395 -6.98 -13.98 -15.42
N GLU A 396 -7.35 -13.09 -14.51
CA GLU A 396 -7.15 -13.26 -13.07
C GLU A 396 -7.91 -14.48 -12.54
N GLN A 397 -9.18 -14.68 -12.95
CA GLN A 397 -9.99 -15.81 -12.52
C GLN A 397 -9.51 -17.15 -13.11
N ILE A 398 -9.03 -17.17 -14.35
CA ILE A 398 -8.36 -18.34 -14.96
C ILE A 398 -7.06 -18.66 -14.23
N GLN A 399 -6.25 -17.65 -13.90
CA GLN A 399 -5.00 -17.84 -13.16
C GLN A 399 -5.24 -18.34 -11.73
N ALA A 400 -6.23 -17.77 -11.03
CA ALA A 400 -6.65 -18.24 -9.71
C ALA A 400 -7.17 -19.69 -9.75
N HIS A 401 -7.99 -20.04 -10.74
CA HIS A 401 -8.44 -21.42 -10.94
C HIS A 401 -7.27 -22.37 -11.25
N SER A 402 -6.30 -21.94 -12.08
CA SER A 402 -5.10 -22.72 -12.39
C SER A 402 -4.26 -22.98 -11.14
N SER A 403 -4.04 -21.97 -10.30
CA SER A 403 -3.28 -22.13 -9.05
C SER A 403 -4.01 -23.01 -8.03
N ALA A 404 -5.33 -22.86 -7.89
CA ALA A 404 -6.13 -23.74 -7.03
C ALA A 404 -6.14 -25.20 -7.54
N THR A 405 -6.16 -25.40 -8.85
CA THR A 405 -6.08 -26.74 -9.47
C THR A 405 -4.70 -27.36 -9.24
N GLN A 406 -3.63 -26.59 -9.39
CA GLN A 406 -2.26 -27.04 -9.09
C GLN A 406 -2.10 -27.42 -7.61
N GLN A 407 -2.58 -26.59 -6.68
CA GLN A 407 -2.56 -26.90 -5.25
C GLN A 407 -3.30 -28.20 -4.93
N HIS A 408 -4.47 -28.44 -5.52
CA HIS A 408 -5.22 -29.68 -5.30
C HIS A 408 -4.49 -30.92 -5.85
N VAL A 409 -3.77 -30.79 -6.97
CA VAL A 409 -2.93 -31.87 -7.53
C VAL A 409 -1.69 -32.13 -6.67
N ASP A 410 -1.03 -31.08 -6.17
CA ASP A 410 0.13 -31.20 -5.28
C ASP A 410 -0.25 -31.82 -3.93
N GLU A 411 -1.42 -31.46 -3.36
CA GLU A 411 -1.96 -32.04 -2.14
C GLU A 411 -2.27 -33.54 -2.32
N GLY A 412 -2.96 -33.93 -3.41
CA GLY A 412 -3.25 -35.34 -3.71
C GLY A 412 -1.99 -36.17 -4.03
N LEU A 413 -0.97 -35.57 -4.65
CA LEU A 413 0.34 -36.21 -4.82
C LEU A 413 1.10 -36.40 -3.50
N LYS A 414 0.86 -35.53 -2.51
CA LYS A 414 1.39 -35.67 -1.16
C LYS A 414 0.66 -36.75 -0.37
N GLU A 415 -0.68 -36.79 -0.41
CA GLU A 415 -1.48 -37.86 0.20
C GLU A 415 -1.07 -39.24 -0.35
N LEU A 416 -0.99 -39.40 -1.67
CA LEU A 416 -0.56 -40.64 -2.31
C LEU A 416 0.88 -41.04 -1.93
N ARG A 417 1.79 -40.07 -1.71
CA ARG A 417 3.15 -40.34 -1.21
C ARG A 417 3.10 -40.90 0.22
N GLU A 418 2.35 -40.27 1.12
CA GLU A 418 2.26 -40.71 2.52
C GLU A 418 1.58 -42.07 2.64
N ASP A 419 0.61 -42.38 1.78
CA ASP A 419 -0.03 -43.70 1.70
C ASP A 419 0.97 -44.78 1.27
N VAL A 420 1.75 -44.53 0.19
CA VAL A 420 2.80 -45.46 -0.27
C VAL A 420 3.91 -45.63 0.76
N GLU A 421 4.25 -44.59 1.52
CA GLU A 421 5.25 -44.65 2.60
C GLU A 421 4.75 -45.53 3.77
N ARG A 422 3.49 -45.36 4.20
CA ARG A 422 2.85 -46.19 5.23
C ARG A 422 2.67 -47.66 4.80
N ASP A 423 2.32 -47.92 3.54
CA ASP A 423 2.26 -49.28 3.00
C ASP A 423 3.65 -49.94 2.97
N LEU A 424 4.70 -49.18 2.65
CA LEU A 424 6.08 -49.69 2.66
C LEU A 424 6.56 -50.03 4.07
N GLU A 425 6.25 -49.19 5.07
CA GLU A 425 6.52 -49.47 6.49
C GLU A 425 5.83 -50.78 6.94
N MET A 426 4.55 -50.95 6.59
CA MET A 426 3.77 -52.15 6.92
C MET A 426 4.38 -53.44 6.33
N VAL A 427 4.88 -53.38 5.09
CA VAL A 427 5.61 -54.49 4.44
C VAL A 427 6.95 -54.76 5.13
N VAL A 428 7.66 -53.72 5.58
CA VAL A 428 8.93 -53.84 6.31
C VAL A 428 8.72 -54.47 7.69
N GLU A 429 7.66 -54.11 8.43
CA GLU A 429 7.31 -54.76 9.70
C GLU A 429 6.97 -56.24 9.51
N LEU A 430 6.15 -56.58 8.50
CA LEU A 430 5.81 -57.97 8.18
C LEU A 430 7.06 -58.83 7.90
N LEU A 431 8.01 -58.29 7.13
CA LEU A 431 9.29 -58.96 6.84
C LEU A 431 10.18 -59.14 8.08
N HIS A 432 10.14 -58.20 9.03
CA HIS A 432 10.82 -58.36 10.32
C HIS A 432 10.16 -59.43 11.18
N GLY A 433 8.84 -59.44 11.30
CA GLY A 433 8.09 -60.46 12.05
C GLY A 433 8.33 -61.88 11.51
N MET A 434 8.35 -62.05 10.18
CA MET A 434 8.72 -63.33 9.55
C MET A 434 10.16 -63.77 9.88
N ARG A 435 11.12 -62.83 9.90
CA ARG A 435 12.52 -63.11 10.27
C ARG A 435 12.65 -63.47 11.75
N GLU A 436 11.94 -62.81 12.65
CA GLU A 436 11.93 -63.15 14.07
C GLU A 436 11.31 -64.52 14.32
N GLN A 437 10.21 -64.87 13.65
CA GLN A 437 9.61 -66.20 13.74
C GLN A 437 10.57 -67.30 13.25
N GLN A 438 11.29 -67.06 12.15
CA GLN A 438 12.34 -67.97 11.66
C GLN A 438 13.51 -68.07 12.66
N GLN A 439 13.90 -66.96 13.28
CA GLN A 439 14.95 -66.93 14.31
C GLN A 439 14.54 -67.69 15.57
N GLN A 440 13.27 -67.60 15.99
CA GLN A 440 12.73 -68.38 17.11
C GLN A 440 12.74 -69.88 16.79
N GLN A 441 12.27 -70.31 15.61
CA GLN A 441 12.33 -71.72 15.21
C GLN A 441 13.76 -72.28 15.18
N THR A 442 14.73 -71.51 14.68
CA THR A 442 16.15 -71.96 14.72
C THR A 442 16.71 -71.98 16.14
N ASN A 443 16.28 -71.09 17.03
CA ASN A 443 16.68 -71.10 18.44
C ASN A 443 16.06 -72.28 19.22
N GLU A 444 14.81 -72.67 18.95
CA GLU A 444 14.19 -73.88 19.52
C GLU A 444 14.86 -75.16 19.01
N LEU A 445 15.22 -75.22 17.73
CA LEU A 445 16.01 -76.31 17.15
C LEU A 445 17.41 -76.38 17.80
N HIS A 446 18.06 -75.24 18.02
CA HIS A 446 19.34 -75.18 18.74
C HIS A 446 19.21 -75.53 20.23
N ALA A 447 18.09 -75.18 20.89
CA ALA A 447 17.84 -75.53 22.29
C ALA A 447 17.60 -77.02 22.47
N THR A 448 16.82 -77.65 21.59
CA THR A 448 16.60 -79.12 21.59
C THR A 448 17.88 -79.87 21.25
N LEU A 449 18.66 -79.44 20.26
CA LEU A 449 19.99 -79.99 19.97
C LEU A 449 20.96 -79.83 21.16
N ARG A 450 20.97 -78.68 21.85
CA ARG A 450 21.76 -78.49 23.08
C ARG A 450 21.27 -79.35 24.23
N GLY A 451 19.97 -79.63 24.34
CA GLY A 451 19.43 -80.57 25.33
C GLY A 451 19.97 -81.98 25.11
N ILE A 452 19.94 -82.46 23.86
CA ILE A 452 20.51 -83.76 23.46
C ILE A 452 22.03 -83.79 23.72
N LEU A 453 22.76 -82.77 23.28
CA LEU A 453 24.22 -82.70 23.47
C LEU A 453 24.62 -82.56 24.94
N GLY A 454 23.84 -81.82 25.73
CA GLY A 454 24.02 -81.67 27.18
C GLY A 454 23.75 -82.96 27.94
N PHE A 455 22.77 -83.76 27.51
CA PHE A 455 22.54 -85.10 28.05
C PHE A 455 23.73 -86.04 27.75
N LEU A 456 24.30 -85.96 26.55
CA LEU A 456 25.51 -86.72 26.17
C LEU A 456 26.77 -86.24 26.91
N LEU A 457 26.93 -84.94 27.16
CA LEU A 457 28.05 -84.38 27.91
C LEU A 457 27.94 -84.61 29.43
N ALA A 458 26.72 -84.63 29.98
CA ALA A 458 26.49 -84.99 31.38
C ALA A 458 26.89 -86.44 31.72
N ALA A 459 26.93 -87.33 30.72
CA ALA A 459 27.46 -88.69 30.88
C ALA A 459 29.00 -88.74 31.01
N ASN A 460 29.73 -87.72 30.52
CA ASN A 460 31.19 -87.62 30.53
C ASN A 460 31.66 -86.31 31.21
N GLY A 461 31.57 -86.22 32.54
CA GLY A 461 31.89 -85.00 33.28
C GLY A 461 33.40 -84.65 33.32
N GLY A 462 33.73 -83.35 33.32
CA GLY A 462 35.12 -82.90 33.50
C GLY A 462 35.42 -81.40 33.33
N SER A 463 35.31 -80.64 34.43
CA SER A 463 36.14 -79.45 34.76
C SER A 463 36.06 -78.15 33.93
N SER A 464 36.56 -77.07 34.55
CA SER A 464 36.49 -75.66 34.14
C SER A 464 37.82 -75.10 33.63
N LEU A 465 37.79 -73.89 33.04
CA LEU A 465 38.74 -72.79 33.36
C LEU A 465 38.27 -71.42 32.80
N SER A 466 39.06 -70.36 33.05
CA SER A 466 38.63 -68.95 33.12
C SER A 466 39.14 -68.01 32.01
N SER A 467 38.50 -66.84 31.87
CA SER A 467 38.93 -65.69 31.05
C SER A 467 40.28 -65.07 31.49
N PRO A 468 40.92 -64.25 30.62
CA PRO A 468 41.22 -62.87 31.03
C PRO A 468 41.05 -61.80 29.91
N SER A 469 41.45 -60.55 30.21
CA SER A 469 41.11 -59.29 29.50
C SER A 469 42.29 -58.65 28.73
N SER A 470 42.21 -57.32 28.43
CA SER A 470 43.32 -56.36 28.13
C SER A 470 43.68 -56.13 26.63
N LEU A 471 44.31 -55.03 26.17
CA LEU A 471 44.54 -53.65 26.71
C LEU A 471 44.93 -52.63 25.58
N ALA A 472 44.95 -51.34 25.95
CA ALA A 472 45.55 -50.11 25.36
C ALA A 472 46.51 -50.09 24.14
N GLY A 473 46.64 -48.91 23.51
CA GLY A 473 47.81 -48.52 22.67
C GLY A 473 47.63 -47.20 21.85
N PRO A 474 48.52 -46.19 21.90
CA PRO A 474 48.29 -44.88 21.26
C PRO A 474 49.23 -44.49 20.09
N SER A 475 48.99 -43.28 19.55
CA SER A 475 49.77 -42.47 18.58
C SER A 475 51.28 -42.31 18.87
N SER A 476 52.19 -41.93 17.96
CA SER A 476 52.14 -41.28 16.62
C SER A 476 53.40 -41.69 15.77
N SER A 477 53.89 -41.09 14.66
CA SER A 477 53.59 -39.90 13.82
C SER A 477 54.23 -39.99 12.41
N SER A 478 53.79 -39.12 11.47
CA SER A 478 54.55 -38.50 10.34
C SER A 478 55.28 -39.32 9.26
N VAL A 479 55.12 -38.95 7.98
CA VAL A 479 56.15 -38.55 6.97
C VAL A 479 55.51 -38.40 5.56
N THR A 480 56.25 -37.86 4.59
CA THR A 480 55.84 -37.23 3.32
C THR A 480 55.38 -38.15 2.16
N SER A 481 54.69 -37.50 1.20
CA SER A 481 54.56 -37.73 -0.27
C SER A 481 55.83 -38.31 -0.97
N PRO A 482 55.80 -38.81 -2.25
CA PRO A 482 54.89 -38.39 -3.33
C PRO A 482 54.44 -39.38 -4.46
N SER A 483 53.41 -38.94 -5.21
CA SER A 483 53.16 -39.00 -6.67
C SER A 483 53.39 -40.24 -7.56
N SER A 484 52.58 -40.29 -8.64
CA SER A 484 52.75 -41.05 -9.91
C SER A 484 52.15 -42.49 -9.90
N LEU A 485 51.77 -43.13 -11.01
CA LEU A 485 51.83 -42.81 -12.45
C LEU A 485 50.86 -43.73 -13.26
N ILE A 486 50.46 -43.38 -14.50
CA ILE A 486 50.00 -44.31 -15.59
C ILE A 486 48.65 -45.07 -15.35
N SER A 487 47.84 -45.51 -16.33
CA SER A 487 47.51 -45.12 -17.73
C SER A 487 46.31 -45.97 -18.23
N ALA A 488 45.91 -45.79 -19.50
CA ALA A 488 45.07 -46.67 -20.34
C ALA A 488 43.55 -46.67 -20.04
N ALA A 489 42.63 -46.41 -20.98
CA ALA A 489 42.44 -46.91 -22.36
C ALA A 489 41.81 -48.33 -22.39
N SER A 490 40.92 -48.71 -23.32
CA SER A 490 40.42 -48.03 -24.53
C SER A 490 39.04 -48.57 -24.93
N ALA A 491 38.65 -48.33 -26.19
CA ALA A 491 37.51 -48.87 -26.96
C ALA A 491 36.13 -48.29 -26.60
N ALA A 492 35.38 -47.60 -27.49
CA ALA A 492 35.13 -47.70 -28.94
C ALA A 492 33.82 -48.44 -29.27
N ALA A 493 33.02 -48.03 -30.27
CA ALA A 493 32.99 -46.76 -31.02
C ALA A 493 31.72 -46.68 -31.89
N THR A 494 31.47 -45.52 -32.53
CA THR A 494 30.67 -45.34 -33.77
C THR A 494 29.17 -45.69 -33.68
N THR A 495 28.24 -45.15 -34.49
CA THR A 495 28.15 -44.09 -35.54
C THR A 495 26.66 -43.64 -35.54
N SER A 496 26.16 -42.53 -36.09
CA SER A 496 26.64 -41.36 -36.87
C SER A 496 25.63 -40.21 -36.62
N ALA A 497 26.00 -38.92 -36.48
CA ALA A 497 26.33 -37.94 -37.54
C ALA A 497 25.11 -37.54 -38.43
N VAL A 498 24.88 -36.31 -38.91
CA VAL A 498 25.54 -34.98 -38.83
C VAL A 498 24.49 -33.92 -39.32
N SER A 499 24.44 -32.59 -39.09
CA SER A 499 25.25 -31.49 -38.50
C SER A 499 24.24 -30.47 -37.86
N ARG A 500 24.51 -29.31 -37.20
CA ARG A 500 25.51 -28.20 -37.25
C ARG A 500 25.35 -27.26 -38.47
N ILE A 501 25.58 -25.93 -38.44
CA ILE A 501 25.93 -24.90 -37.41
C ILE A 501 25.46 -23.52 -38.00
N GLY A 502 25.25 -22.39 -37.32
CA GLY A 502 25.36 -21.87 -35.94
C GLY A 502 24.56 -20.54 -35.89
N GLN A 503 24.65 -19.58 -34.96
CA GLN A 503 25.52 -19.21 -33.83
C GLN A 503 24.62 -18.47 -32.79
N ARG A 504 24.97 -18.02 -31.56
CA ARG A 504 26.19 -18.02 -30.71
C ARG A 504 25.75 -17.74 -29.23
N SER A 505 26.73 -17.71 -28.32
CA SER A 505 26.66 -17.15 -26.96
C SER A 505 25.99 -17.98 -25.84
N ARG A 506 26.49 -17.79 -24.61
CA ARG A 506 26.22 -18.55 -23.36
C ARG A 506 25.20 -17.75 -22.50
N LEU A 507 24.45 -18.32 -21.54
CA LEU A 507 24.91 -19.07 -20.35
C LEU A 507 23.90 -20.13 -19.87
N HIS A 508 24.44 -21.28 -19.44
CA HIS A 508 23.82 -22.29 -18.56
C HIS A 508 24.51 -22.20 -17.17
N GLY A 509 23.92 -22.50 -16.01
CA GLY A 509 22.52 -22.88 -15.72
C GLY A 509 22.21 -24.37 -15.90
N LEU A 510 22.27 -25.18 -14.81
CA LEU A 510 21.59 -26.48 -14.71
C LEU A 510 21.64 -27.08 -13.28
N SER A 511 20.50 -27.62 -12.82
CA SER A 511 20.38 -28.73 -11.86
C SER A 511 20.85 -30.04 -12.51
N ALA A 512 21.06 -31.19 -11.85
CA ALA A 512 21.32 -31.62 -10.46
C ALA A 512 21.59 -33.14 -10.53
N THR A 513 22.06 -33.80 -9.45
CA THR A 513 21.60 -35.14 -8.97
C THR A 513 22.52 -35.69 -7.86
N SER A 514 21.96 -36.60 -7.04
CA SER A 514 22.57 -37.65 -6.18
C SER A 514 24.10 -37.89 -6.23
N SER A 515 24.79 -38.26 -5.13
CA SER A 515 24.34 -39.25 -4.13
C SER A 515 25.01 -39.15 -2.74
N SER A 516 24.45 -39.90 -1.78
CA SER A 516 25.13 -40.54 -0.62
C SER A 516 26.06 -39.68 0.28
N SER A 517 25.53 -39.26 1.42
CA SER A 517 26.29 -38.64 2.52
C SER A 517 27.31 -39.56 3.17
N PRO A 518 28.45 -39.03 3.65
CA PRO A 518 29.02 -39.40 4.93
C PRO A 518 28.47 -38.47 6.03
N SER A 519 27.87 -39.03 7.07
CA SER A 519 27.30 -38.27 8.19
C SER A 519 28.39 -37.73 9.12
N LEU A 520 28.98 -36.58 8.77
CA LEU A 520 29.79 -35.81 9.71
C LEU A 520 28.86 -35.04 10.66
N VAL A 521 28.78 -35.51 11.91
CA VAL A 521 28.20 -34.75 13.01
C VAL A 521 29.10 -33.56 13.29
N ALA A 522 28.84 -32.46 12.60
CA ALA A 522 29.51 -31.19 12.84
C ALA A 522 29.12 -30.72 14.24
N ASN A 523 30.06 -30.85 15.20
CA ASN A 523 29.95 -30.23 16.51
C ASN A 523 29.79 -28.71 16.31
N LYS A 524 28.54 -28.22 16.38
CA LYS A 524 28.19 -26.81 16.21
C LYS A 524 28.76 -26.00 17.36
N VAL A 525 30.00 -25.56 17.21
CA VAL A 525 30.67 -24.63 18.12
C VAL A 525 29.76 -23.42 18.31
N MET A 526 29.25 -23.27 19.52
CA MET A 526 28.26 -22.26 19.85
C MET A 526 28.83 -20.86 19.62
N PRO A 527 28.22 -20.03 18.77
CA PRO A 527 28.68 -18.66 18.56
C PRO A 527 28.66 -17.87 19.87
N ALA A 528 29.73 -17.13 20.14
CA ALA A 528 29.72 -16.16 21.23
C ALA A 528 28.67 -15.08 20.92
N MET A 529 27.65 -14.93 21.76
CA MET A 529 26.57 -13.97 21.58
C MET A 529 26.29 -13.23 22.90
N GLU A 530 26.29 -11.90 22.86
CA GLU A 530 25.70 -11.06 23.92
C GLU A 530 24.48 -10.33 23.36
N GLN A 531 23.42 -10.24 24.15
CA GLN A 531 22.21 -9.49 23.82
C GLN A 531 22.44 -7.98 23.96
N ASP A 532 22.00 -7.18 22.98
CA ASP A 532 22.30 -5.75 22.97
C ASP A 532 21.47 -4.98 24.01
N ARG A 533 22.13 -4.67 25.12
CA ARG A 533 21.56 -3.93 26.26
C ARG A 533 21.21 -2.47 25.94
N GLY A 534 21.68 -1.93 24.81
CA GLY A 534 21.37 -0.57 24.34
C GLY A 534 20.01 -0.45 23.65
N ILE A 535 19.35 -1.56 23.32
CA ILE A 535 18.09 -1.58 22.57
C ILE A 535 16.96 -0.91 23.36
N SER A 536 16.31 0.07 22.72
CA SER A 536 15.38 0.99 23.38
C SER A 536 13.95 0.94 22.85
N SER A 537 13.73 0.32 21.68
CA SER A 537 12.44 0.18 20.99
C SER A 537 12.02 -1.27 20.78
N CYS A 538 10.72 -1.53 20.62
CA CYS A 538 10.25 -2.87 20.28
C CYS A 538 10.72 -3.29 18.87
N ALA A 539 10.93 -2.33 17.96
CA ALA A 539 11.36 -2.60 16.59
C ALA A 539 12.81 -3.09 16.51
N GLU A 540 13.72 -2.51 17.30
CA GLU A 540 15.10 -3.01 17.43
C GLU A 540 15.14 -4.39 18.09
N LEU A 541 14.34 -4.60 19.15
CA LEU A 541 14.19 -5.89 19.82
C LEU A 541 13.67 -6.97 18.88
N TRP A 542 12.64 -6.66 18.08
CA TRP A 542 12.07 -7.61 17.13
C TRP A 542 13.05 -7.96 16.00
N ARG A 543 13.83 -6.97 15.53
CA ARG A 543 14.89 -7.17 14.54
C ARG A 543 16.03 -8.06 15.08
N GLU A 544 16.50 -7.83 16.30
CA GLU A 544 17.46 -8.74 16.96
C GLU A 544 16.88 -10.16 17.10
N TYR A 545 15.57 -10.28 17.34
CA TYR A 545 14.90 -11.56 17.49
C TYR A 545 14.74 -12.34 16.19
N LYS A 546 14.27 -11.70 15.11
CA LYS A 546 14.02 -12.33 13.80
C LYS A 546 15.24 -12.34 12.86
N ASP A 547 15.91 -11.20 12.73
CA ASP A 547 16.90 -10.95 11.68
C ASP A 547 18.35 -11.00 12.21
N GLY A 548 18.55 -10.73 13.50
CA GLY A 548 19.85 -10.50 14.12
C GLY A 548 20.31 -9.05 14.06
N LEU A 549 21.44 -8.74 14.70
CA LEU A 549 22.05 -7.40 14.72
C LEU A 549 23.58 -7.50 14.77
N LYS A 550 24.28 -6.45 14.30
CA LYS A 550 25.75 -6.31 14.40
C LYS A 550 26.56 -7.49 13.81
N GLY A 551 25.97 -8.25 12.88
CA GLY A 551 26.57 -9.46 12.28
C GLY A 551 26.35 -10.75 13.09
N MET A 552 25.66 -10.66 14.24
CA MET A 552 25.26 -11.81 15.05
C MET A 552 24.03 -12.50 14.46
N LEU A 553 23.86 -13.79 14.75
CA LEU A 553 22.64 -14.54 14.42
C LEU A 553 21.40 -13.94 15.12
N SER A 554 20.21 -14.30 14.66
CA SER A 554 18.95 -13.93 15.30
C SER A 554 18.71 -14.71 16.59
N VAL A 555 18.06 -14.08 17.58
CA VAL A 555 17.78 -14.74 18.88
C VAL A 555 16.84 -15.93 18.73
N GLU A 556 15.86 -15.88 17.82
CA GLU A 556 14.98 -17.02 17.49
C GLU A 556 15.80 -18.25 17.06
N ARG A 557 16.73 -18.06 16.11
CA ARG A 557 17.62 -19.12 15.63
C ARG A 557 18.63 -19.62 16.68
N MET A 558 19.09 -18.76 17.58
CA MET A 558 19.99 -19.16 18.67
C MET A 558 19.28 -20.03 19.73
N ASP A 559 18.00 -19.75 19.99
CA ASP A 559 17.15 -20.61 20.82
C ASP A 559 16.80 -21.94 20.12
N GLU A 560 16.59 -21.94 18.80
CA GLU A 560 16.37 -23.17 18.00
C GLU A 560 17.62 -24.08 17.97
N GLU A 561 18.81 -23.52 17.71
CA GLU A 561 20.03 -24.31 17.51
C GLU A 561 20.80 -24.66 18.79
N TRP A 562 20.70 -23.85 19.87
CA TRP A 562 21.43 -24.08 21.14
C TRP A 562 20.59 -23.88 22.41
N GLY A 563 19.28 -23.58 22.31
CA GLY A 563 18.37 -23.54 23.45
C GLY A 563 18.80 -22.57 24.56
N ALA A 564 18.94 -23.08 25.78
CA ALA A 564 19.39 -22.29 26.93
C ALA A 564 20.92 -22.17 27.07
N ALA A 565 21.71 -22.93 26.30
CA ALA A 565 23.16 -23.05 26.50
C ALA A 565 23.91 -21.72 26.26
N TRP A 566 23.45 -20.92 25.30
CA TRP A 566 24.02 -19.60 25.00
C TRP A 566 23.66 -18.52 26.03
N ARG A 567 22.82 -18.82 27.02
CA ARG A 567 22.32 -17.91 28.07
C ARG A 567 22.71 -18.37 29.48
N SER A 568 23.96 -18.79 29.64
CA SER A 568 24.51 -19.39 30.87
C SER A 568 24.53 -18.45 32.09
N SER A 569 24.60 -17.13 31.89
CA SER A 569 24.61 -16.12 32.95
C SER A 569 23.19 -15.78 33.46
N GLU A 570 23.04 -15.73 34.78
CA GLU A 570 21.75 -15.43 35.42
C GLU A 570 21.23 -14.01 35.10
N LYS A 571 22.14 -13.05 34.87
CA LYS A 571 21.79 -11.69 34.45
C LYS A 571 21.16 -11.68 33.06
N ASP A 572 21.63 -12.55 32.18
CA ASP A 572 21.24 -12.58 30.78
C ASP A 572 20.00 -13.43 30.56
N ARG A 573 19.80 -14.49 31.37
CA ARG A 573 18.49 -15.15 31.51
C ARG A 573 17.40 -14.17 31.96
N LYS A 574 17.66 -13.35 32.99
CA LYS A 574 16.71 -12.32 33.48
C LYS A 574 16.48 -11.18 32.46
N HIS A 575 17.46 -10.87 31.62
CA HIS A 575 17.30 -9.91 30.52
C HIS A 575 16.43 -10.50 29.40
N TYR A 576 16.79 -11.69 28.92
CA TYR A 576 16.06 -12.48 27.92
C TYR A 576 14.57 -12.64 28.27
N GLU A 577 14.24 -13.08 29.48
CA GLU A 577 12.84 -13.28 29.90
C GLU A 577 11.98 -12.01 29.76
N ARG A 578 12.53 -10.83 30.07
CA ARG A 578 11.80 -9.55 29.93
C ARG A 578 11.55 -9.21 28.47
N ARG A 579 12.47 -9.58 27.60
CA ARG A 579 12.43 -9.32 26.16
C ARG A 579 11.49 -10.29 25.46
N MET A 580 11.52 -11.57 25.84
CA MET A 580 10.59 -12.59 25.35
C MET A 580 9.13 -12.28 25.70
N ARG A 581 8.81 -11.70 26.88
CA ARG A 581 7.44 -11.26 27.19
C ARG A 581 6.88 -10.23 26.19
N ILE A 582 7.75 -9.38 25.63
CA ILE A 582 7.39 -8.37 24.62
C ILE A 582 7.21 -9.06 23.24
N ILE A 583 8.14 -9.96 22.88
CA ILE A 583 8.08 -10.76 21.64
C ILE A 583 6.83 -11.65 21.60
N SER A 584 6.51 -12.35 22.69
CA SER A 584 5.26 -13.11 22.82
C SER A 584 4.05 -12.22 22.62
N LYS A 585 3.95 -11.07 23.32
CA LYS A 585 2.78 -10.18 23.16
C LYS A 585 2.65 -9.61 21.74
N ILE A 586 3.73 -9.52 20.95
CA ILE A 586 3.66 -9.18 19.51
C ILE A 586 3.04 -10.34 18.71
N LYS A 587 3.48 -11.58 18.94
CA LYS A 587 2.89 -12.79 18.31
C LYS A 587 1.40 -12.94 18.72
N ASP A 588 1.08 -12.75 19.99
CA ASP A 588 -0.29 -12.79 20.52
C ASP A 588 -1.18 -11.71 19.87
N LEU A 589 -0.71 -10.45 19.80
CA LEU A 589 -1.47 -9.34 19.19
C LEU A 589 -1.71 -9.53 17.69
N ALA A 590 -0.79 -10.18 16.97
CA ALA A 590 -0.97 -10.52 15.57
C ALA A 590 -2.17 -11.46 15.37
N ILE A 591 -2.24 -12.51 16.18
CA ILE A 591 -3.35 -13.48 16.20
C ILE A 591 -4.65 -12.80 16.67
N GLU A 592 -4.61 -12.14 17.82
CA GLU A 592 -5.76 -11.50 18.48
C GLU A 592 -6.46 -10.46 17.58
N LYS A 593 -5.69 -9.66 16.84
CA LYS A 593 -6.22 -8.59 15.98
C LYS A 593 -6.32 -9.00 14.50
N LYS A 594 -5.93 -10.22 14.12
CA LYS A 594 -5.84 -10.71 12.74
C LYS A 594 -5.01 -9.78 11.82
N VAL A 595 -3.83 -9.40 12.30
CA VAL A 595 -2.85 -8.56 11.58
C VAL A 595 -1.49 -9.25 11.52
N SER A 596 -0.59 -8.84 10.63
CA SER A 596 0.76 -9.42 10.59
C SER A 596 1.61 -9.01 11.80
N GLU A 597 2.61 -9.81 12.15
CA GLU A 597 3.55 -9.54 13.27
C GLU A 597 4.15 -8.12 13.19
N ARG A 598 4.45 -7.63 11.97
CA ARG A 598 4.96 -6.26 11.74
C ARG A 598 3.95 -5.16 12.11
N VAL A 599 2.64 -5.41 11.98
CA VAL A 599 1.60 -4.46 12.41
C VAL A 599 1.39 -4.56 13.93
N ALA A 600 1.34 -5.77 14.49
CA ALA A 600 1.25 -5.99 15.93
C ALA A 600 2.42 -5.37 16.70
N LEU A 601 3.63 -5.45 16.14
CA LEU A 601 4.84 -4.76 16.60
C LEU A 601 4.63 -3.24 16.69
N VAL A 602 4.08 -2.62 15.65
CA VAL A 602 3.79 -1.17 15.62
C VAL A 602 2.69 -0.80 16.62
N MET A 603 1.70 -1.66 16.84
CA MET A 603 0.66 -1.47 17.87
C MET A 603 1.24 -1.49 19.29
N LEU A 604 2.10 -2.47 19.61
CA LEU A 604 2.73 -2.55 20.93
C LEU A 604 3.77 -1.43 21.16
N GLU A 605 4.50 -1.05 20.11
CA GLU A 605 5.42 0.10 20.14
C GLU A 605 4.67 1.43 20.31
N HIS A 606 3.45 1.56 19.76
CA HIS A 606 2.58 2.70 20.04
C HIS A 606 2.13 2.72 21.50
N ALA A 607 1.65 1.58 22.04
CA ALA A 607 1.25 1.46 23.45
C ALA A 607 2.43 1.82 24.40
N ARG A 608 3.64 1.30 24.13
CA ARG A 608 4.87 1.65 24.84
C ARG A 608 5.12 3.16 24.89
N ASN A 609 4.84 3.86 23.78
CA ASN A 609 5.06 5.30 23.68
C ASN A 609 4.04 6.15 24.44
N GLN A 610 2.90 5.59 24.85
CA GLN A 610 1.93 6.23 25.74
C GLN A 610 2.27 6.03 27.24
N LEU A 611 3.19 5.12 27.58
CA LEU A 611 3.59 4.89 28.97
C LEU A 611 4.43 6.06 29.51
N PRO A 612 4.22 6.53 30.76
CA PRO A 612 5.03 7.58 31.39
C PRO A 612 6.53 7.25 31.49
N ASN A 613 6.87 5.96 31.54
CA ASN A 613 8.23 5.46 31.37
C ASN A 613 8.22 4.44 30.23
N LYS A 614 8.88 4.80 29.13
CA LYS A 614 8.86 4.09 27.85
C LYS A 614 9.83 2.91 27.78
N SER A 615 10.65 2.67 28.81
CA SER A 615 11.68 1.62 28.75
C SER A 615 11.09 0.23 28.52
N LEU A 616 11.79 -0.62 27.75
CA LEU A 616 11.34 -1.99 27.48
C LEU A 616 11.19 -2.83 28.76
N ALA A 617 12.03 -2.56 29.78
CA ALA A 617 11.87 -3.16 31.11
C ALA A 617 10.49 -2.81 31.71
N LYS A 618 10.06 -1.54 31.62
CA LYS A 618 8.75 -1.12 32.14
C LYS A 618 7.58 -1.60 31.28
N LEU A 619 7.76 -1.77 29.98
CA LEU A 619 6.78 -2.44 29.10
C LEU A 619 6.58 -3.91 29.49
N SER A 620 7.67 -4.67 29.66
CA SER A 620 7.64 -6.06 30.17
C SER A 620 6.90 -6.17 31.50
N ASP A 621 7.02 -5.18 32.39
CA ASP A 621 6.30 -5.17 33.67
C ASP A 621 4.79 -4.88 33.50
N HIS A 622 4.37 -4.05 32.54
CA HIS A 622 2.95 -3.84 32.25
C HIS A 622 2.30 -5.07 31.62
N ILE A 623 2.96 -5.71 30.65
CA ILE A 623 2.52 -6.97 30.02
C ILE A 623 2.36 -8.06 31.09
N ARG A 624 3.35 -8.22 31.99
CA ARG A 624 3.29 -9.16 33.12
C ARG A 624 2.19 -8.84 34.14
N GLN A 625 1.69 -7.61 34.19
CA GLN A 625 0.60 -7.19 35.08
C GLN A 625 -0.80 -7.32 34.44
N GLY A 626 -0.91 -7.80 33.20
CA GLY A 626 -2.21 -8.01 32.54
C GLY A 626 -3.00 -6.71 32.31
N LYS A 627 -2.31 -5.58 32.19
CA LYS A 627 -2.94 -4.27 31.90
C LYS A 627 -3.11 -4.12 30.38
N GLU A 628 -4.32 -3.70 30.00
CA GLU A 628 -4.74 -3.44 28.60
C GLU A 628 -3.93 -2.32 27.93
#